data_AF-A0A7C6SUE5-F1
#
_entry.id   AF-A0A7C6SUE5-F1
#
_cell.length_a   1.000
_cell.length_b   1.000
_cell.length_c   1.000
_cell.angle_alpha   90.00
_cell.angle_beta   90.00
_cell.angle_gamma   90.00
#
_symmetry.space_group_name_H-M   'P 1'
#
loop_
_entity.id
_entity.type
_entity.pdbx_description
1 polymer ?
#
loop_
_entity_poly.entity_id
_entity_poly.type
_entity_poly.pdbx_seq_one_letter_code
_entity_poly.pdbx_strand_id
1 'polypeptide(L)'
;MENTNKIEKIRISNLSNQELLDIIYREYMRIKPKNHKEFYDKNCLPSTTVLRKRFNMKYNDILLMAGVPEEYLYIHQRPESYYINLLNDVAKKLGHCPTRKELEQFGQSSSVYIKRFGSYTNALKLVGLSPIYARNQNVNRTILLNLYKDLCNKLGRAATANDINNSNLPYKATTFAKYFGGLNNLREEAGFPKENRGMGRKKYTKELILHLLIYEYINNEGPLTIQEIEKNDQLPAVATILKYFRTGKITEVWNEVSAEAVKQLKNNDIKKLNAKKHPTGVIGENNVSHNLKFLDPKFTVYNNINIFSELYNESQQIDHLVIGPTGIFVLETKHLYGEITVKNNNLWEQYTNSTFRHVENPTGQVMRHENLIKSIILHNIKLIALS
;
A
#
# COMPACT_ATOMS: atom_id res chain seq x y z
N MET A 1 -8.63 57.36 -5.97
CA MET A 1 -8.05 58.23 -7.01
C MET A 1 -6.54 58.18 -6.82
N GLU A 2 -5.86 57.24 -7.46
CA GLU A 2 -4.39 57.23 -7.48
C GLU A 2 -3.93 57.97 -8.73
N ASN A 3 -3.31 59.13 -8.52
CA ASN A 3 -2.68 59.93 -9.55
C ASN A 3 -1.56 59.09 -10.20
N THR A 4 -1.84 58.51 -11.37
CA THR A 4 -0.78 58.06 -12.26
C THR A 4 -0.11 59.30 -12.84
N ASN A 5 0.89 59.82 -12.13
CA ASN A 5 1.81 60.83 -12.66
C ASN A 5 2.40 60.28 -13.97
N LYS A 6 1.84 60.67 -15.11
CA LYS A 6 2.40 60.36 -16.43
C LYS A 6 3.80 60.96 -16.48
N ILE A 7 4.80 60.09 -16.50
CA ILE A 7 6.20 60.50 -16.69
C ILE A 7 6.29 61.22 -18.04
N GLU A 8 6.70 62.49 -18.02
CA GLU A 8 6.88 63.27 -19.24
C GLU A 8 7.98 62.65 -20.11
N LYS A 9 7.66 62.51 -21.40
CA LYS A 9 8.54 61.89 -22.39
C LYS A 9 9.54 62.92 -22.90
N ILE A 10 10.82 62.57 -22.96
CA ILE A 10 11.88 63.48 -23.40
C ILE A 10 11.68 63.85 -24.88
N ARG A 11 11.79 65.14 -25.20
CA ARG A 11 11.83 65.63 -26.59
C ARG A 11 13.22 65.37 -27.18
N ILE A 12 13.26 64.60 -28.27
CA ILE A 12 14.53 64.13 -28.84
C ILE A 12 15.02 64.94 -30.04
N SER A 13 14.31 65.98 -30.48
CA SER A 13 14.60 66.71 -31.73
C SER A 13 16.01 67.31 -31.79
N ASN A 14 16.57 67.69 -30.64
CA ASN A 14 17.85 68.41 -30.56
C ASN A 14 18.99 67.55 -30.01
N LEU A 15 18.74 66.28 -29.68
CA LEU A 15 19.78 65.37 -29.17
C LEU A 15 20.55 64.77 -30.35
N SER A 16 21.83 64.49 -30.17
CA SER A 16 22.60 63.63 -31.07
C SER A 16 22.20 62.16 -30.90
N ASN A 17 22.60 61.31 -31.85
CA ASN A 17 22.33 59.87 -31.75
C ASN A 17 23.08 59.23 -30.57
N GLN A 18 24.30 59.68 -30.25
CA GLN A 18 25.08 59.16 -29.14
C GLN A 18 24.48 59.52 -27.78
N GLU A 19 24.10 60.80 -27.59
CA GLU A 19 23.44 61.24 -26.35
C GLU A 19 22.12 60.48 -26.12
N LEU A 20 21.39 60.18 -27.19
CA LEU A 20 20.15 59.41 -27.10
C LEU A 20 20.42 57.95 -26.71
N LEU A 21 21.47 57.32 -27.23
CA LEU A 21 21.89 55.97 -26.83
C LEU A 21 22.31 55.93 -25.34
N ASP A 22 23.04 56.94 -24.86
CA ASP A 22 23.46 57.02 -23.45
C ASP A 22 22.26 57.21 -22.50
N ILE A 23 21.23 57.95 -22.92
CA ILE A 23 19.97 58.09 -22.16
C ILE A 23 19.22 56.76 -22.15
N ILE A 24 19.14 56.08 -23.30
CA ILE A 24 18.49 54.75 -23.41
C ILE A 24 19.16 53.76 -22.46
N TYR A 25 20.49 53.68 -22.45
CA TYR A 25 21.24 52.81 -21.57
C TYR A 25 20.97 53.10 -20.09
N ARG A 26 21.11 54.35 -19.67
CA ARG A 26 20.90 54.77 -18.27
C ARG A 26 19.48 54.47 -17.79
N GLU A 27 18.48 54.78 -18.59
CA GLU A 27 17.08 54.50 -18.25
C GLU A 27 16.80 52.99 -18.17
N TYR A 28 17.37 52.21 -19.08
CA TYR A 28 17.23 50.75 -19.05
C TYR A 28 17.85 50.14 -17.79
N MET A 29 19.06 50.58 -17.43
CA MET A 29 19.77 50.12 -16.23
C MET A 29 19.14 50.63 -14.93
N ARG A 30 18.47 51.78 -14.95
CA ARG A 30 17.70 52.32 -13.81
C ARG A 30 16.44 51.49 -13.54
N ILE A 31 15.71 51.13 -14.59
CA ILE A 31 14.42 50.44 -14.45
C ILE A 31 14.60 48.93 -14.23
N LYS A 32 15.57 48.30 -14.92
CA LYS A 32 15.75 46.83 -14.99
C LYS A 32 14.41 46.11 -15.14
N PRO A 33 13.65 46.39 -16.21
CA PRO A 33 12.26 46.00 -16.33
C PRO A 33 12.08 44.47 -16.32
N LYS A 34 11.05 43.96 -15.65
CA LYS A 34 10.65 42.53 -15.70
C LYS A 34 9.67 42.21 -16.84
N ASN A 35 9.21 43.22 -17.58
CA ASN A 35 8.41 43.06 -18.79
C ASN A 35 8.37 44.37 -19.56
N HIS A 36 7.93 44.30 -20.83
CA HIS A 36 7.79 45.45 -21.73
C HIS A 36 6.86 46.54 -21.16
N LYS A 37 5.78 46.14 -20.49
CA LYS A 37 4.81 47.09 -19.89
C LYS A 37 5.46 47.92 -18.78
N GLU A 38 6.18 47.27 -17.88
CA GLU A 38 6.89 47.95 -16.78
C GLU A 38 7.94 48.93 -17.29
N PHE A 39 8.64 48.59 -18.38
CA PHE A 39 9.58 49.51 -19.00
C PHE A 39 8.86 50.75 -19.53
N TYR A 40 7.74 50.59 -20.23
CA TYR A 40 6.99 51.70 -20.82
C TYR A 40 6.37 52.64 -19.79
N ASP A 41 5.85 52.08 -18.70
CA ASP A 41 5.18 52.83 -17.63
C ASP A 41 6.19 53.67 -16.82
N LYS A 42 7.44 53.20 -16.70
CA LYS A 42 8.49 53.83 -15.87
C LYS A 42 9.56 54.62 -16.64
N ASN A 43 9.63 54.49 -17.97
CA ASN A 43 10.64 55.19 -18.77
C ASN A 43 10.21 56.61 -19.16
N CYS A 44 11.19 57.50 -19.29
CA CYS A 44 11.02 58.83 -19.88
C CYS A 44 11.36 58.87 -21.38
N LEU A 45 11.64 57.72 -22.00
CA LEU A 45 12.00 57.62 -23.42
C LEU A 45 10.80 57.87 -24.32
N PRO A 46 10.98 58.49 -25.51
CA PRO A 46 9.92 58.62 -26.51
C PRO A 46 9.41 57.25 -26.98
N SER A 47 8.28 57.24 -27.69
CA SER A 47 7.69 55.98 -28.16
C SER A 47 8.66 55.18 -29.01
N THR A 48 8.58 53.85 -28.94
CA THR A 48 9.46 52.97 -29.73
C THR A 48 9.31 53.18 -31.23
N THR A 49 8.15 53.63 -31.70
CA THR A 49 7.96 54.04 -33.11
C THR A 49 8.88 55.20 -33.49
N VAL A 50 9.03 56.20 -32.62
CA VAL A 50 9.91 57.36 -32.87
C VAL A 50 11.37 56.91 -32.89
N LEU A 51 11.79 56.08 -31.94
CA LEU A 51 13.16 55.56 -31.89
C LEU A 51 13.48 54.67 -33.11
N ARG A 52 12.57 53.77 -33.49
CA ARG A 52 12.71 52.92 -34.68
C ARG A 52 12.83 53.74 -35.97
N LYS A 53 12.03 54.79 -36.13
CA LYS A 53 12.12 55.68 -37.29
C LYS A 53 13.44 56.44 -37.34
N ARG A 54 13.93 56.92 -36.18
CA ARG A 54 15.16 57.71 -36.09
C ARG A 54 16.42 56.90 -36.38
N PHE A 55 16.53 55.69 -35.82
CA PHE A 55 17.70 54.83 -36.00
C PHE A 55 17.58 53.88 -37.20
N ASN A 56 16.40 53.78 -37.81
CA ASN A 56 16.10 52.82 -38.89
C ASN A 56 16.42 51.36 -38.53
N MET A 57 16.22 50.99 -37.26
CA MET A 57 16.53 49.66 -36.72
C MET A 57 15.39 49.16 -35.84
N LYS A 58 15.41 47.87 -35.48
CA LYS A 58 14.46 47.35 -34.48
C LYS A 58 14.85 47.88 -33.11
N TYR A 59 13.86 47.98 -32.22
CA TYR A 59 14.08 48.58 -30.90
C TYR A 59 15.17 47.85 -30.08
N ASN A 60 15.32 46.55 -30.24
CA ASN A 60 16.35 45.79 -29.53
C ASN A 60 17.75 46.03 -30.06
N ASP A 61 17.88 46.20 -31.37
CA ASP A 61 19.16 46.53 -31.99
C ASP A 61 19.62 47.91 -31.50
N ILE A 62 18.68 48.83 -31.25
CA ILE A 62 18.96 50.13 -30.62
C ILE A 62 19.44 49.94 -29.17
N LEU A 63 18.86 49.00 -28.42
CA LEU A 63 19.30 48.70 -27.04
C LEU A 63 20.70 48.05 -27.02
N LEU A 64 21.00 47.14 -27.94
CA LEU A 64 22.34 46.57 -28.13
C LEU A 64 23.34 47.68 -28.49
N MET A 65 22.97 48.55 -29.43
CA MET A 65 23.80 49.69 -29.83
C MET A 65 24.02 50.68 -28.68
N ALA A 66 23.07 50.79 -27.75
CA ALA A 66 23.21 51.56 -26.52
C ALA A 66 24.09 50.87 -25.45
N GLY A 67 24.57 49.64 -25.70
CA GLY A 67 25.42 48.90 -24.76
C GLY A 67 24.65 48.17 -23.67
N VAL A 68 23.33 48.00 -23.80
CA VAL A 68 22.54 47.15 -22.89
C VAL A 68 22.95 45.69 -23.14
N PRO A 69 23.46 44.96 -22.13
CA PRO A 69 23.88 43.58 -22.31
C PRO A 69 22.73 42.70 -22.78
N GLU A 70 23.03 41.74 -23.66
CA GLU A 70 22.05 40.89 -24.34
C GLU A 70 21.16 40.13 -23.36
N GLU A 71 21.68 39.76 -22.19
CA GLU A 71 20.92 39.08 -21.13
C GLU A 71 19.74 39.90 -20.59
N TYR A 72 19.80 41.23 -20.71
CA TYR A 72 18.74 42.14 -20.28
C TYR A 72 17.73 42.45 -21.38
N LEU A 73 18.03 42.15 -22.64
CA LEU A 73 17.16 42.48 -23.75
C LEU A 73 15.95 41.55 -23.80
N TYR A 74 14.77 42.16 -23.62
CA TYR A 74 13.48 41.47 -23.59
C TYR A 74 13.08 40.76 -24.89
N ILE A 75 13.93 40.76 -25.91
CA ILE A 75 13.62 40.17 -27.20
C ILE A 75 14.91 39.60 -27.78
N HIS A 76 15.30 38.44 -27.25
CA HIS A 76 15.63 37.38 -28.16
C HIS A 76 14.46 36.40 -28.19
N GLN A 77 14.07 36.05 -29.40
CA GLN A 77 13.81 34.64 -29.65
C GLN A 77 15.06 33.91 -29.16
N ARG A 78 15.07 33.49 -27.88
CA ARG A 78 16.15 32.66 -27.37
C ARG A 78 16.26 31.50 -28.35
N PRO A 79 17.48 31.11 -28.74
CA PRO A 79 17.64 30.04 -29.73
C PRO A 79 16.91 28.79 -29.23
N GLU A 80 16.46 27.95 -30.14
CA GLU A 80 15.80 26.70 -29.76
C GLU A 80 16.62 25.91 -28.73
N SER A 81 17.96 25.94 -28.86
CA SER A 81 18.91 25.35 -27.91
C SER A 81 18.77 25.87 -26.47
N TYR A 82 18.46 27.14 -26.25
CA TYR A 82 18.23 27.68 -24.90
C TYR A 82 17.02 27.02 -24.24
N TYR A 83 15.91 26.88 -24.99
CA TYR A 83 14.69 26.27 -24.46
C TYR A 83 14.85 24.77 -24.24
N ILE A 84 15.62 24.10 -25.10
CA ILE A 84 16.01 22.70 -24.95
C ILE A 84 16.87 22.52 -23.69
N ASN A 85 17.88 23.35 -23.48
CA ASN A 85 18.74 23.30 -22.28
C ASN A 85 17.94 23.58 -21.01
N LEU A 86 17.08 24.60 -21.03
CA LEU A 86 16.21 24.93 -19.90
C LEU A 86 15.26 23.77 -19.55
N LEU A 87 14.70 23.11 -20.56
CA LEU A 87 13.84 21.95 -20.37
C LEU A 87 14.61 20.76 -19.78
N ASN A 88 15.86 20.58 -20.20
CA ASN A 88 16.76 19.57 -19.64
C ASN A 88 17.11 19.86 -18.17
N ASP A 89 17.42 21.12 -17.84
CA ASP A 89 17.75 21.52 -16.48
C ASP A 89 16.56 21.37 -15.52
N VAL A 90 15.36 21.73 -15.99
CA VAL A 90 14.12 21.49 -15.23
C VAL A 90 13.89 19.98 -15.03
N ALA A 91 14.10 19.17 -16.06
CA ALA A 91 13.97 17.71 -15.95
C ALA A 91 14.97 17.11 -14.96
N LYS A 92 16.22 17.57 -14.96
CA LYS A 92 17.24 17.16 -13.99
C LYS A 92 16.87 17.56 -12.57
N LYS A 93 16.36 18.77 -12.37
CA LYS A 93 15.92 19.25 -11.04
C LYS A 93 14.73 18.46 -10.49
N LEU A 94 13.80 18.05 -11.34
CA LEU A 94 12.63 17.26 -10.95
C LEU A 94 12.94 15.76 -10.83
N GLY A 95 14.02 15.30 -11.48
CA GLY A 95 14.32 13.87 -11.62
C GLY A 95 13.36 13.13 -12.55
N HIS A 96 12.48 13.84 -13.26
CA HIS A 96 11.53 13.27 -14.21
C HIS A 96 11.18 14.26 -15.33
N CYS A 97 10.47 13.77 -16.35
CA CYS A 97 9.98 14.58 -17.46
C CYS A 97 8.99 15.65 -16.94
N PRO A 98 9.26 16.95 -17.16
CA PRO A 98 8.43 18.02 -16.62
C PRO A 98 7.07 18.08 -17.31
N THR A 99 6.00 18.12 -16.52
CA THR A 99 4.66 18.44 -17.00
C THR A 99 4.56 19.93 -17.37
N ARG A 100 3.51 20.30 -18.14
CA ARG A 100 3.26 21.71 -18.50
C ARG A 100 3.07 22.59 -17.26
N LYS A 101 2.41 22.07 -16.22
CA LYS A 101 2.17 22.80 -14.97
C LYS A 101 3.45 23.01 -14.18
N GLU A 102 4.30 22.00 -14.08
CA GLU A 102 5.59 22.12 -13.38
C GLU A 102 6.50 23.11 -14.10
N LEU A 103 6.56 23.07 -15.44
CA LEU A 103 7.31 24.04 -16.22
C LEU A 103 6.86 25.50 -15.97
N GLU A 104 5.54 25.72 -15.81
CA GLU A 104 4.97 27.02 -15.49
C GLU A 104 5.38 27.51 -14.09
N GLN A 105 5.61 26.62 -13.13
CA GLN A 105 6.17 26.96 -11.81
C GLN A 105 7.63 27.47 -11.91
N PHE A 106 8.38 27.06 -12.94
CA PHE A 106 9.70 27.59 -13.26
C PHE A 106 9.65 28.89 -14.09
N GLY A 107 8.48 29.53 -14.19
CA GLY A 107 8.31 30.82 -14.85
C GLY A 107 8.29 30.75 -16.38
N GLN A 108 8.15 29.56 -16.96
CA GLN A 108 8.11 29.38 -18.42
C GLN A 108 6.74 28.89 -18.88
N SER A 109 6.09 29.66 -19.74
CA SER A 109 4.81 29.25 -20.31
C SER A 109 4.99 28.13 -21.33
N SER A 110 4.17 27.09 -21.21
CA SER A 110 4.07 26.00 -22.18
C SER A 110 3.79 26.49 -23.62
N SER A 111 3.14 27.65 -23.77
CA SER A 111 2.89 28.33 -25.04
C SER A 111 4.17 28.70 -25.80
N VAL A 112 5.27 29.00 -25.11
CA VAL A 112 6.55 29.34 -25.73
C VAL A 112 7.12 28.15 -26.49
N TYR A 113 6.99 26.95 -25.93
CA TYR A 113 7.44 25.70 -26.54
C TYR A 113 6.53 25.27 -27.69
N ILE A 114 5.22 25.50 -27.59
CA ILE A 114 4.28 25.20 -28.69
C ILE A 114 4.58 26.07 -29.92
N LYS A 115 4.81 27.39 -29.73
CA LYS A 115 5.11 28.31 -30.83
C LYS A 115 6.42 28.00 -31.56
N ARG A 116 7.40 27.42 -30.86
CA ARG A 116 8.75 27.16 -31.43
C ARG A 116 8.87 25.76 -32.00
N PHE A 117 8.43 24.75 -31.25
CA PHE A 117 8.63 23.35 -31.60
C PHE A 117 7.36 22.69 -32.19
N GLY A 118 6.32 23.48 -32.46
CA GLY A 118 4.99 23.04 -32.88
C GLY A 118 4.17 22.39 -31.77
N SER A 119 4.82 21.66 -30.85
CA SER A 119 4.19 21.09 -29.68
C SER A 119 5.17 20.94 -28.52
N TYR A 120 4.65 20.96 -27.29
CA TYR A 120 5.45 20.67 -26.09
C TYR A 120 6.06 19.25 -26.14
N THR A 121 5.33 18.30 -26.74
CA THR A 121 5.78 16.92 -26.94
C THR A 121 7.03 16.86 -27.82
N ASN A 122 7.09 17.65 -28.90
CA ASN A 122 8.25 17.71 -29.78
C ASN A 122 9.46 18.31 -29.08
N ALA A 123 9.26 19.36 -28.28
CA ALA A 123 10.33 19.94 -27.48
C ALA A 123 10.94 18.91 -26.51
N LEU A 124 10.11 18.09 -25.87
CA LEU A 124 10.57 17.01 -25.00
C LEU A 124 11.38 15.95 -25.77
N LYS A 125 10.91 15.54 -26.96
CA LYS A 125 11.62 14.56 -27.81
C LYS A 125 13.02 15.04 -28.19
N LEU A 126 13.21 16.33 -28.47
CA LEU A 126 14.52 16.91 -28.80
C LEU A 126 15.51 16.83 -27.63
N VAL A 127 15.02 16.82 -26.39
CA VAL A 127 15.82 16.64 -25.17
C VAL A 127 16.02 15.15 -24.84
N GLY A 128 15.52 14.23 -25.69
CA GLY A 128 15.51 12.79 -25.39
C GLY A 128 14.50 12.42 -24.29
N LEU A 129 13.59 13.32 -23.93
CA LEU A 129 12.56 13.10 -22.92
C LEU A 129 11.27 12.64 -23.62
N SER A 130 10.73 11.51 -23.18
CA SER A 130 9.43 11.04 -23.67
C SER A 130 8.30 11.67 -22.86
N PRO A 131 7.33 12.37 -23.48
CA PRO A 131 6.14 12.82 -22.78
C PRO A 131 5.33 11.63 -22.31
N ILE A 132 5.00 11.63 -21.02
CA ILE A 132 4.18 10.64 -20.33
C ILE A 132 2.84 10.35 -21.04
N TYR A 133 2.30 11.32 -21.79
CA TYR A 133 0.95 11.32 -22.34
C TYR A 133 0.84 10.99 -23.84
N ALA A 134 1.87 10.41 -24.47
CA ALA A 134 1.70 9.86 -25.81
C ALA A 134 0.76 8.64 -25.73
N ARG A 135 -0.54 8.92 -25.92
CA ARG A 135 -1.60 7.92 -26.11
C ARG A 135 -1.11 6.95 -27.20
N ASN A 136 -0.95 5.68 -26.82
CA ASN A 136 -0.56 4.58 -27.70
C ASN A 136 0.82 4.72 -28.35
N GLN A 137 1.88 4.36 -27.62
CA GLN A 137 2.84 3.31 -28.02
C GLN A 137 3.94 3.19 -26.96
N ASN A 138 4.10 1.97 -26.43
CA ASN A 138 5.22 1.50 -25.61
C ASN A 138 5.61 2.33 -24.39
N VAL A 139 4.73 2.40 -23.39
CA VAL A 139 5.21 2.58 -22.01
C VAL A 139 6.14 1.40 -21.72
N ASN A 140 7.43 1.68 -21.51
CA ASN A 140 8.42 0.65 -21.20
C ASN A 140 8.07 0.04 -19.84
N ARG A 141 7.81 -1.27 -19.84
CA ARG A 141 7.51 -2.08 -18.66
C ARG A 141 8.50 -1.84 -17.52
N THR A 142 9.77 -1.63 -17.85
CA THR A 142 10.85 -1.33 -16.90
C THR A 142 10.66 0.02 -16.20
N ILE A 143 10.21 1.04 -16.93
CA ILE A 143 9.96 2.39 -16.37
C ILE A 143 8.80 2.34 -15.38
N LEU A 144 7.72 1.63 -15.71
CA LEU A 144 6.61 1.44 -14.76
C LEU A 144 7.09 0.70 -13.50
N LEU A 145 7.91 -0.35 -13.66
CA LEU A 145 8.42 -1.09 -12.51
C LEU A 145 9.25 -0.19 -11.58
N ASN A 146 10.12 0.67 -12.14
CA ASN A 146 10.94 1.59 -11.35
C ASN A 146 10.10 2.68 -10.66
N LEU A 147 9.14 3.28 -11.37
CA LEU A 147 8.21 4.26 -10.77
C LEU A 147 7.43 3.66 -9.60
N TYR A 148 7.01 2.39 -9.73
CA TYR A 148 6.34 1.67 -8.67
C TYR A 148 7.29 1.39 -7.48
N LYS A 149 8.52 0.96 -7.74
CA LYS A 149 9.54 0.75 -6.70
C LYS A 149 9.84 2.03 -5.93
N ASP A 150 9.98 3.17 -6.61
CA ASP A 150 10.21 4.46 -5.97
C ASP A 150 9.05 4.88 -5.06
N LEU A 151 7.81 4.65 -5.51
CA LEU A 151 6.64 4.88 -4.67
C LEU A 151 6.64 3.97 -3.43
N CYS A 152 6.97 2.68 -3.59
CA CYS A 152 7.04 1.75 -2.47
C CYS A 152 8.16 2.12 -1.48
N ASN A 153 9.31 2.56 -1.98
CA ASN A 153 10.43 3.03 -1.16
C ASN A 153 10.02 4.26 -0.31
N LYS A 154 9.27 5.20 -0.90
CA LYS A 154 8.72 6.35 -0.17
C LYS A 154 7.72 5.96 0.91
N LEU A 155 6.96 4.89 0.69
CA LEU A 155 5.93 4.42 1.63
C LEU A 155 6.48 3.43 2.68
N GLY A 156 7.67 2.86 2.47
CA GLY A 156 8.20 1.76 3.29
C GLY A 156 7.39 0.46 3.17
N ARG A 157 6.47 0.36 2.21
CA ARG A 157 5.60 -0.80 1.98
C ARG A 157 5.16 -0.86 0.52
N ALA A 158 4.65 -2.01 0.09
CA ALA A 158 4.04 -2.16 -1.23
C ALA A 158 2.88 -1.17 -1.42
N ALA A 159 2.90 -0.40 -2.50
CA ALA A 159 1.85 0.55 -2.81
C ALA A 159 0.56 -0.18 -3.24
N THR A 160 -0.58 0.27 -2.73
CA THR A 160 -1.93 -0.19 -3.09
C THR A 160 -2.47 0.53 -4.32
N ALA A 161 -3.57 0.04 -4.88
CA ALA A 161 -4.26 0.73 -5.98
C ALA A 161 -4.63 2.17 -5.60
N ASN A 162 -5.06 2.40 -4.35
CA ASN A 162 -5.38 3.74 -3.84
C ASN A 162 -4.13 4.60 -3.67
N ASP A 163 -3.03 4.04 -3.16
CA ASP A 163 -1.77 4.78 -3.05
C ASP A 163 -1.29 5.24 -4.43
N ILE A 164 -1.35 4.37 -5.45
CA ILE A 164 -0.98 4.73 -6.82
C ILE A 164 -1.91 5.83 -7.36
N ASN A 165 -3.23 5.67 -7.22
CA ASN A 165 -4.20 6.61 -7.77
C ASN A 165 -4.18 7.99 -7.08
N ASN A 166 -3.82 8.04 -5.79
CA ASN A 166 -3.72 9.27 -5.01
C ASN A 166 -2.30 9.86 -4.99
N SER A 167 -1.32 9.18 -5.59
CA SER A 167 0.04 9.69 -5.72
C SER A 167 0.17 10.69 -6.86
N ASN A 168 1.27 11.47 -6.85
CA ASN A 168 1.64 12.33 -7.98
C ASN A 168 2.27 11.53 -9.16
N LEU A 169 2.00 10.23 -9.25
CA LEU A 169 2.52 9.41 -10.34
C LEU A 169 1.85 9.77 -11.67
N PRO A 170 2.59 9.65 -12.77
CA PRO A 170 2.09 9.91 -14.11
C PRO A 170 0.99 8.95 -14.58
N TYR A 171 0.91 7.76 -13.98
CA TYR A 171 0.04 6.66 -14.40
C TYR A 171 -0.85 6.19 -13.26
N LYS A 172 -2.09 5.79 -13.60
CA LYS A 172 -3.06 5.24 -12.64
C LYS A 172 -2.84 3.75 -12.41
N ALA A 173 -3.37 3.23 -11.32
CA ALA A 173 -3.30 1.81 -10.96
C ALA A 173 -3.80 0.87 -12.06
N THR A 174 -4.79 1.30 -12.85
CA THR A 174 -5.32 0.55 -14.00
C THR A 174 -4.28 0.38 -15.12
N THR A 175 -3.46 1.41 -15.37
CA THR A 175 -2.35 1.33 -16.33
C THR A 175 -1.34 0.29 -15.87
N PHE A 176 -0.89 0.38 -14.62
CA PHE A 176 0.00 -0.61 -14.02
C PHE A 176 -0.55 -2.04 -14.11
N ALA A 177 -1.81 -2.26 -13.70
CA ALA A 177 -2.44 -3.57 -13.78
C ALA A 177 -2.47 -4.14 -15.21
N LYS A 178 -2.70 -3.31 -16.23
CA LYS A 178 -2.73 -3.73 -17.64
C LYS A 178 -1.38 -4.26 -18.12
N TYR A 179 -0.26 -3.63 -17.75
CA TYR A 179 1.08 -4.01 -18.24
C TYR A 179 1.68 -5.23 -17.51
N PHE A 180 1.26 -5.48 -16.28
CA PHE A 180 1.80 -6.56 -15.44
C PHE A 180 0.80 -7.71 -15.24
N GLY A 181 -0.39 -7.65 -15.83
CA GLY A 181 -1.43 -8.67 -15.65
C GLY A 181 -2.07 -8.66 -14.25
N GLY A 182 -1.96 -7.54 -13.53
CA GLY A 182 -2.48 -7.35 -12.19
C GLY A 182 -1.47 -6.68 -11.25
N LEU A 183 -1.97 -5.99 -10.22
CA LEU A 183 -1.11 -5.32 -9.24
C LEU A 183 -0.33 -6.30 -8.36
N ASN A 184 -0.83 -7.53 -8.15
CA ASN A 184 -0.11 -8.55 -7.41
C ASN A 184 1.11 -9.08 -8.16
N ASN A 185 1.03 -9.16 -9.48
CA ASN A 185 2.19 -9.51 -10.31
C ASN A 185 3.20 -8.35 -10.34
N LEU A 186 2.73 -7.11 -10.45
CA LEU A 186 3.60 -5.93 -10.34
C LEU A 186 4.37 -5.91 -9.00
N ARG A 187 3.70 -6.25 -7.90
CA ARG A 187 4.31 -6.35 -6.56
C ARG A 187 5.40 -7.40 -6.51
N GLU A 188 5.09 -8.60 -7.00
CA GLU A 188 6.03 -9.73 -7.05
C GLU A 188 7.28 -9.36 -7.85
N GLU A 189 7.11 -8.76 -9.03
CA GLU A 189 8.22 -8.31 -9.86
C GLU A 189 8.99 -7.12 -9.28
N ALA A 190 8.34 -6.32 -8.43
CA ALA A 190 8.97 -5.26 -7.69
C ALA A 190 9.73 -5.76 -6.43
N GLY A 191 9.65 -7.06 -6.12
CA GLY A 191 10.30 -7.69 -4.97
C GLY A 191 9.46 -7.63 -3.69
N PHE A 192 8.16 -7.32 -3.80
CA PHE A 192 7.24 -7.27 -2.67
C PHE A 192 6.34 -8.51 -2.62
N PRO A 193 5.93 -8.97 -1.42
CA PRO A 193 5.01 -10.08 -1.29
C PRO A 193 3.65 -9.76 -1.90
N LYS A 194 2.99 -10.78 -2.46
CA LYS A 194 1.62 -10.66 -2.99
C LYS A 194 0.66 -10.29 -1.87
N GLU A 195 -0.19 -9.32 -2.12
CA GLU A 195 -1.24 -8.92 -1.20
C GLU A 195 -2.54 -9.63 -1.62
N ASN A 196 -3.06 -10.53 -0.78
CA ASN A 196 -4.32 -11.25 -1.05
C ASN A 196 -5.58 -10.40 -0.80
N ARG A 197 -5.44 -9.07 -0.71
CA ARG A 197 -6.54 -8.16 -0.38
C ARG A 197 -7.29 -7.77 -1.65
N GLY A 198 -8.47 -8.37 -1.87
CA GLY A 198 -9.35 -8.05 -3.00
C GLY A 198 -10.23 -9.21 -3.50
N MET A 199 -9.90 -10.46 -3.19
CA MET A 199 -10.93 -11.50 -3.08
C MET A 199 -11.59 -11.25 -1.73
N GLY A 200 -12.84 -10.74 -1.70
CA GLY A 200 -13.59 -10.73 -0.45
C GLY A 200 -13.46 -12.09 0.24
N ARG A 201 -13.36 -12.12 1.59
CA ARG A 201 -13.32 -13.36 2.36
C ARG A 201 -14.40 -14.31 1.79
N LYS A 202 -14.00 -15.46 1.22
CA LYS A 202 -15.00 -16.42 0.75
C LYS A 202 -15.76 -16.89 1.98
N LYS A 203 -17.05 -16.55 2.08
CA LYS A 203 -17.92 -16.97 3.20
C LYS A 203 -17.87 -18.50 3.40
N TYR A 204 -17.67 -19.24 2.32
CA TYR A 204 -17.54 -20.68 2.31
C TYR A 204 -16.33 -21.13 1.48
N THR A 205 -15.63 -22.16 1.96
CA THR A 205 -14.66 -22.95 1.19
C THR A 205 -15.24 -24.35 0.98
N LYS A 206 -14.70 -25.12 0.01
CA LYS A 206 -15.18 -26.50 -0.21
C LYS A 206 -14.98 -27.34 1.06
N GLU A 207 -13.86 -27.13 1.73
CA GLU A 207 -13.47 -27.82 2.97
C GLU A 207 -14.42 -27.49 4.12
N LEU A 208 -14.81 -26.21 4.26
CA LEU A 208 -15.76 -25.78 5.29
C LEU A 208 -17.16 -26.38 5.04
N ILE A 209 -17.63 -26.35 3.79
CA ILE A 209 -18.93 -26.96 3.44
C ILE A 209 -18.89 -28.47 3.69
N LEU A 210 -17.81 -29.14 3.29
CA LEU A 210 -17.62 -30.57 3.55
C LEU A 210 -17.67 -30.88 5.05
N HIS A 211 -16.98 -30.09 5.88
CA HIS A 211 -17.00 -30.26 7.34
C HIS A 211 -18.42 -30.10 7.93
N LEU A 212 -19.15 -29.06 7.52
CA LEU A 212 -20.53 -28.82 7.99
C LEU A 212 -21.46 -29.97 7.57
N LEU A 213 -21.34 -30.47 6.34
CA LEU A 213 -22.14 -31.59 5.86
C LEU A 213 -21.78 -32.91 6.55
N ILE A 214 -20.50 -33.16 6.87
CA ILE A 214 -20.09 -34.34 7.65
C ILE A 214 -20.67 -34.27 9.07
N TYR A 215 -20.63 -33.10 9.71
CA TYR A 215 -21.20 -32.90 11.05
C TYR A 215 -22.69 -33.25 11.08
N GLU A 216 -23.46 -32.70 10.14
CA GLU A 216 -24.89 -32.99 10.03
C GLU A 216 -25.17 -34.44 9.63
N TYR A 217 -24.36 -35.03 8.75
CA TYR A 217 -24.48 -36.44 8.36
C TYR A 217 -24.32 -37.39 9.55
N ILE A 218 -23.38 -37.09 10.45
CA ILE A 218 -23.15 -37.90 11.65
C ILE A 218 -24.29 -37.70 12.64
N ASN A 219 -24.74 -36.46 12.87
CA ASN A 219 -25.81 -36.17 13.84
C ASN A 219 -27.18 -36.69 13.41
N ASN A 220 -27.46 -36.69 12.10
CA ASN A 220 -28.70 -37.18 11.52
C ASN A 220 -28.65 -38.68 11.17
N GLU A 221 -27.54 -39.36 11.48
CA GLU A 221 -27.28 -40.76 11.10
C GLU A 221 -27.51 -41.06 9.61
N GLY A 222 -27.28 -40.06 8.75
CA GLY A 222 -27.58 -40.15 7.32
C GLY A 222 -27.67 -38.79 6.61
N PRO A 223 -27.84 -38.80 5.27
CA PRO A 223 -27.89 -37.59 4.47
C PRO A 223 -29.17 -36.79 4.75
N LEU A 224 -29.03 -35.46 4.82
CA LEU A 224 -30.18 -34.57 4.89
C LEU A 224 -30.88 -34.45 3.53
N THR A 225 -32.20 -34.30 3.57
CA THR A 225 -33.01 -33.91 2.41
C THR A 225 -32.75 -32.45 2.02
N ILE A 226 -33.09 -32.09 0.78
CA ILE A 226 -32.96 -30.70 0.28
C ILE A 226 -33.73 -29.72 1.18
N GLN A 227 -34.93 -30.09 1.64
CA GLN A 227 -35.77 -29.26 2.51
C GLN A 227 -35.14 -29.06 3.89
N GLU A 228 -34.48 -30.08 4.44
CA GLU A 228 -33.77 -29.97 5.72
C GLU A 228 -32.49 -29.11 5.59
N ILE A 229 -31.78 -29.20 4.47
CA ILE A 229 -30.62 -28.33 4.19
C ILE A 229 -31.05 -26.86 4.09
N GLU A 230 -32.15 -26.58 3.39
CA GLU A 230 -32.67 -25.22 3.21
C GLU A 230 -33.26 -24.62 4.50
N LYS A 231 -33.72 -25.47 5.43
CA LYS A 231 -34.22 -25.05 6.74
C LYS A 231 -33.10 -24.83 7.77
N ASN A 232 -31.88 -25.29 7.51
CA ASN A 232 -30.75 -25.19 8.43
C ASN A 232 -29.94 -23.91 8.19
N ASP A 233 -30.06 -22.94 9.10
CA ASP A 233 -29.36 -21.65 9.05
C ASP A 233 -27.82 -21.77 9.10
N GLN A 234 -27.29 -22.91 9.55
CA GLN A 234 -25.85 -23.16 9.63
C GLN A 234 -25.26 -23.69 8.31
N LEU A 235 -26.11 -24.11 7.36
CA LEU A 235 -25.69 -24.63 6.07
C LEU A 235 -25.77 -23.57 4.96
N PRO A 236 -24.86 -23.61 3.97
CA PRO A 236 -25.06 -22.85 2.74
C PRO A 236 -26.26 -23.38 1.95
N ALA A 237 -26.90 -22.52 1.17
CA ALA A 237 -27.94 -22.94 0.24
C ALA A 237 -27.45 -24.05 -0.71
N VAL A 238 -28.36 -24.96 -1.11
CA VAL A 238 -28.04 -26.13 -1.94
C VAL A 238 -27.31 -25.76 -3.23
N ALA A 239 -27.72 -24.66 -3.89
CA ALA A 239 -27.02 -24.15 -5.07
C ALA A 239 -25.55 -23.78 -4.81
N THR A 240 -25.23 -23.26 -3.62
CA THR A 240 -23.86 -22.95 -3.20
C THR A 240 -23.06 -24.23 -2.98
N ILE A 241 -23.65 -25.23 -2.33
CA ILE A 241 -23.04 -26.54 -2.11
C ILE A 241 -22.68 -27.18 -3.46
N LEU A 242 -23.66 -27.31 -4.37
CA LEU A 242 -23.47 -27.90 -5.70
C LEU A 242 -22.36 -27.18 -6.50
N LYS A 243 -22.32 -25.84 -6.42
CA LYS A 243 -21.27 -25.03 -7.06
C LYS A 243 -19.87 -25.37 -6.54
N TYR A 244 -19.67 -25.53 -5.23
CA TYR A 244 -18.35 -25.83 -4.65
C TYR A 244 -17.91 -27.28 -4.91
N PHE A 245 -18.86 -28.22 -4.99
CA PHE A 245 -18.60 -29.62 -5.32
C PHE A 245 -18.55 -29.90 -6.84
N ARG A 246 -18.87 -28.90 -7.68
CA ARG A 246 -18.87 -29.00 -9.16
C ARG A 246 -19.75 -30.13 -9.67
N THR A 247 -20.91 -30.32 -9.05
CA THR A 247 -21.90 -31.33 -9.44
C THR A 247 -23.28 -30.70 -9.58
N GLY A 248 -24.15 -31.32 -10.39
CA GLY A 248 -25.57 -30.98 -10.49
C GLY A 248 -26.47 -31.82 -9.59
N LYS A 249 -25.93 -32.83 -8.88
CA LYS A 249 -26.71 -33.77 -8.08
C LYS A 249 -26.25 -33.79 -6.63
N ILE A 250 -27.16 -33.52 -5.71
CA ILE A 250 -26.87 -33.54 -4.26
C ILE A 250 -26.47 -34.94 -3.77
N THR A 251 -26.91 -35.99 -4.46
CA THR A 251 -26.52 -37.37 -4.17
C THR A 251 -25.02 -37.62 -4.36
N GLU A 252 -24.39 -36.99 -5.35
CA GLU A 252 -22.94 -37.09 -5.56
C GLU A 252 -22.17 -36.39 -4.45
N VAL A 253 -22.69 -35.27 -3.93
CA VAL A 253 -22.14 -34.59 -2.75
C VAL A 253 -22.21 -35.51 -1.53
N TRP A 254 -23.34 -36.17 -1.29
CA TRP A 254 -23.49 -37.09 -0.15
C TRP A 254 -22.63 -38.35 -0.27
N ASN A 255 -22.32 -38.81 -1.47
CA ASN A 255 -21.35 -39.89 -1.68
C ASN A 255 -19.93 -39.46 -1.27
N GLU A 256 -19.52 -38.23 -1.61
CA GLU A 256 -18.24 -37.67 -1.19
C GLU A 256 -18.19 -37.45 0.34
N VAL A 257 -19.27 -36.91 0.91
CA VAL A 257 -19.43 -36.67 2.36
C VAL A 257 -19.40 -37.99 3.14
N SER A 258 -20.14 -39.01 2.71
CA SER A 258 -20.19 -40.31 3.41
C SER A 258 -18.84 -41.04 3.34
N ALA A 259 -18.15 -40.99 2.20
CA ALA A 259 -16.80 -41.55 2.08
C ALA A 259 -15.80 -40.86 3.03
N GLU A 260 -15.84 -39.52 3.11
CA GLU A 260 -14.95 -38.77 3.99
C GLU A 260 -15.36 -38.91 5.47
N ALA A 261 -16.66 -39.00 5.78
CA ALA A 261 -17.16 -39.28 7.13
C ALA A 261 -16.71 -40.66 7.61
N VAL A 262 -16.81 -41.70 6.77
CA VAL A 262 -16.29 -43.05 7.06
C VAL A 262 -14.78 -43.03 7.29
N LYS A 263 -14.04 -42.25 6.52
CA LYS A 263 -12.59 -42.07 6.72
C LYS A 263 -12.27 -41.32 8.02
N GLN A 264 -13.06 -40.30 8.39
CA GLN A 264 -12.92 -39.60 9.66
C GLN A 264 -13.27 -40.49 10.86
N LEU A 265 -14.33 -41.31 10.75
CA LEU A 265 -14.70 -42.29 11.76
C LEU A 265 -13.62 -43.38 11.91
N LYS A 266 -13.12 -43.95 10.79
CA LYS A 266 -11.99 -44.89 10.82
C LYS A 266 -10.72 -44.26 11.37
N ASN A 267 -10.42 -43.00 11.04
CA ASN A 267 -9.28 -42.30 11.62
C ASN A 267 -9.47 -41.98 13.10
N ASN A 268 -10.69 -41.71 13.55
CA ASN A 268 -11.03 -41.56 14.95
C ASN A 268 -10.97 -42.89 15.70
N ASP A 269 -11.33 -44.01 15.07
CA ASP A 269 -11.16 -45.35 15.62
C ASP A 269 -9.68 -45.73 15.67
N ILE A 270 -8.89 -45.40 14.64
CA ILE A 270 -7.42 -45.55 14.65
C ILE A 270 -6.79 -44.63 15.70
N LYS A 271 -7.25 -43.38 15.85
CA LYS A 271 -6.83 -42.48 16.93
C LYS A 271 -7.28 -42.97 18.30
N LYS A 272 -8.47 -43.57 18.46
CA LYS A 272 -8.93 -44.22 19.70
C LYS A 272 -8.14 -45.49 20.00
N LEU A 273 -7.77 -46.27 18.99
CA LEU A 273 -6.88 -47.44 19.10
C LEU A 273 -5.45 -47.03 19.45
N ASN A 274 -4.96 -45.93 18.88
CA ASN A 274 -3.65 -45.34 19.20
C ASN A 274 -3.65 -44.58 20.54
N ALA A 275 -4.76 -43.97 20.95
CA ALA A 275 -4.96 -43.36 22.26
C ALA A 275 -5.15 -44.43 23.35
N LYS A 276 -5.74 -45.59 23.03
CA LYS A 276 -5.67 -46.79 23.89
C LYS A 276 -4.24 -47.31 24.05
N LYS A 277 -3.33 -47.02 23.11
CA LYS A 277 -1.89 -47.29 23.24
C LYS A 277 -1.14 -46.23 24.06
N HIS A 278 -1.65 -45.00 24.20
CA HIS A 278 -1.08 -43.96 25.09
C HIS A 278 -2.17 -43.03 25.69
N PRO A 279 -2.79 -43.42 26.83
CA PRO A 279 -3.93 -42.72 27.41
C PRO A 279 -3.58 -41.57 28.40
N THR A 280 -2.33 -41.13 28.51
CA THR A 280 -1.90 -40.29 29.64
C THR A 280 -2.32 -38.83 29.57
N GLY A 281 -2.31 -38.17 28.39
CA GLY A 281 -2.63 -36.73 28.28
C GLY A 281 -4.09 -36.39 28.62
N VAL A 282 -5.03 -37.13 28.02
CA VAL A 282 -6.48 -36.94 28.19
C VAL A 282 -6.95 -37.20 29.62
N ILE A 283 -6.28 -38.10 30.36
CA ILE A 283 -6.57 -38.34 31.78
C ILE A 283 -6.19 -37.13 32.63
N GLY A 284 -5.06 -36.48 32.34
CA GLY A 284 -4.63 -35.25 33.03
C GLY A 284 -5.58 -34.09 32.83
N GLU A 285 -5.93 -33.80 31.58
CA GLU A 285 -6.88 -32.74 31.22
C GLU A 285 -8.26 -32.95 31.87
N ASN A 286 -8.75 -34.20 31.87
CA ASN A 286 -10.04 -34.53 32.48
C ASN A 286 -10.03 -34.41 34.02
N ASN A 287 -8.92 -34.76 34.68
CA ASN A 287 -8.79 -34.60 36.13
C ASN A 287 -8.80 -33.12 36.54
N VAL A 288 -8.07 -32.27 35.81
CA VAL A 288 -8.05 -30.82 36.07
C VAL A 288 -9.41 -30.20 35.78
N SER A 289 -10.02 -30.50 34.63
CA SER A 289 -11.39 -30.09 34.29
C SER A 289 -12.41 -30.48 35.36
N HIS A 290 -12.31 -31.69 35.91
CA HIS A 290 -13.18 -32.15 36.99
C HIS A 290 -13.00 -31.31 38.27
N ASN A 291 -11.76 -31.04 38.68
CA ASN A 291 -11.48 -30.24 39.87
C ASN A 291 -11.95 -28.78 39.73
N LEU A 292 -11.85 -28.20 38.53
CA LEU A 292 -12.28 -26.83 38.27
C LEU A 292 -13.80 -26.63 38.42
N LYS A 293 -14.61 -27.70 38.35
CA LYS A 293 -16.07 -27.62 38.58
C LYS A 293 -16.44 -27.26 40.03
N PHE A 294 -15.52 -27.46 40.97
CA PHE A 294 -15.74 -27.16 42.40
C PHE A 294 -15.31 -25.74 42.79
N LEU A 295 -14.86 -24.93 41.83
CA LEU A 295 -14.57 -23.52 42.08
C LEU A 295 -15.85 -22.76 42.46
N ASP A 296 -15.68 -21.71 43.26
CA ASP A 296 -16.76 -20.80 43.66
C ASP A 296 -17.49 -20.26 42.41
N PRO A 297 -18.83 -20.17 42.40
CA PRO A 297 -19.61 -19.73 41.24
C PRO A 297 -19.21 -18.38 40.64
N LYS A 298 -18.50 -17.53 41.38
CA LYS A 298 -17.91 -16.27 40.86
C LYS A 298 -16.82 -16.49 39.82
N PHE A 299 -16.32 -17.71 39.66
CA PHE A 299 -15.37 -18.10 38.62
C PHE A 299 -16.09 -18.76 37.46
N THR A 300 -15.81 -18.29 36.25
CA THR A 300 -16.29 -18.91 35.00
C THR A 300 -15.16 -19.74 34.40
N VAL A 301 -15.42 -21.02 34.11
CA VAL A 301 -14.44 -21.96 33.59
C VAL A 301 -14.82 -22.38 32.17
N TYR A 302 -13.87 -22.25 31.24
CA TYR A 302 -13.96 -22.77 29.89
C TYR A 302 -12.87 -23.82 29.68
N ASN A 303 -13.26 -25.03 29.27
CA ASN A 303 -12.36 -26.14 29.03
C ASN A 303 -12.26 -26.43 27.53
N ASN A 304 -11.06 -26.77 27.06
CA ASN A 304 -10.76 -27.20 25.69
C ASN A 304 -11.29 -26.21 24.64
N ILE A 305 -10.93 -24.94 24.79
CA ILE A 305 -11.38 -23.88 23.87
C ILE A 305 -10.34 -23.62 22.79
N ASN A 306 -10.82 -23.37 21.57
CA ASN A 306 -9.98 -22.96 20.46
C ASN A 306 -10.18 -21.47 20.20
N ILE A 307 -9.13 -20.68 20.35
CA ILE A 307 -9.14 -19.24 20.11
C ILE A 307 -8.30 -18.94 18.87
N PHE A 308 -8.90 -18.28 17.89
CA PHE A 308 -8.16 -17.83 16.71
C PHE A 308 -7.26 -16.65 17.07
N SER A 309 -5.96 -16.77 16.80
CA SER A 309 -5.02 -15.68 16.94
C SER A 309 -4.85 -14.96 15.60
N GLU A 310 -5.24 -13.68 15.55
CA GLU A 310 -4.93 -12.84 14.38
C GLU A 310 -3.41 -12.59 14.25
N LEU A 311 -2.68 -12.59 15.37
CA LEU A 311 -1.23 -12.40 15.42
C LEU A 311 -0.48 -13.57 14.77
N TYR A 312 -0.90 -14.80 15.05
CA TYR A 312 -0.26 -16.01 14.54
C TYR A 312 -0.98 -16.62 13.33
N ASN A 313 -2.14 -16.06 12.95
CA ASN A 313 -3.01 -16.54 11.87
C ASN A 313 -3.36 -18.05 11.99
N GLU A 314 -3.44 -18.54 13.23
CA GLU A 314 -3.71 -19.93 13.58
C GLU A 314 -4.58 -19.99 14.84
N SER A 315 -5.38 -21.05 14.96
CA SER A 315 -6.12 -21.34 16.19
C SER A 315 -5.18 -21.94 17.23
N GLN A 316 -5.21 -21.40 18.44
CA GLN A 316 -4.51 -21.97 19.59
C GLN A 316 -5.54 -22.64 20.50
N GLN A 317 -5.24 -23.87 20.89
CA GLN A 317 -6.03 -24.62 21.86
C GLN A 317 -5.57 -24.23 23.26
N ILE A 318 -6.52 -23.82 24.10
CA ILE A 318 -6.29 -23.55 25.52
C ILE A 318 -7.02 -24.65 26.30
N ASP A 319 -6.26 -25.41 27.09
CA ASP A 319 -6.78 -26.52 27.88
C ASP A 319 -7.84 -26.04 28.88
N HIS A 320 -7.50 -25.02 29.69
CA HIS A 320 -8.47 -24.38 30.59
C HIS A 320 -8.25 -22.87 30.70
N LEU A 321 -9.35 -22.12 30.58
CA LEU A 321 -9.42 -20.68 30.83
C LEU A 321 -10.37 -20.42 32.00
N VAL A 322 -9.86 -19.83 33.07
CA VAL A 322 -10.64 -19.49 34.27
C VAL A 322 -10.70 -17.98 34.42
N ILE A 323 -11.91 -17.44 34.48
CA ILE A 323 -12.17 -16.00 34.63
C ILE A 323 -12.75 -15.78 36.01
N GLY A 324 -12.04 -15.01 36.84
CA GLY A 324 -12.46 -14.70 38.21
C GLY A 324 -12.60 -13.20 38.46
N PRO A 325 -13.07 -12.81 39.65
CA PRO A 325 -13.32 -11.41 40.01
C PRO A 325 -12.06 -10.52 39.94
N THR A 326 -10.88 -11.11 40.12
CA THR A 326 -9.60 -10.39 40.22
C THR A 326 -8.69 -10.57 39.02
N GLY A 327 -9.04 -11.42 38.05
CA GLY A 327 -8.15 -11.73 36.94
C GLY A 327 -8.55 -12.94 36.11
N ILE A 328 -7.76 -13.17 35.06
CA ILE A 328 -7.91 -14.28 34.13
C ILE A 328 -6.73 -15.23 34.31
N PHE A 329 -7.01 -16.52 34.37
CA PHE A 329 -6.03 -17.58 34.53
C PHE A 329 -6.08 -18.51 33.32
N VAL A 330 -4.92 -18.70 32.68
CA VAL A 330 -4.74 -19.68 31.61
C VAL A 330 -3.98 -20.84 32.19
N LEU A 331 -4.58 -22.03 32.19
CA LEU A 331 -3.97 -23.25 32.72
C LEU A 331 -3.65 -24.19 31.57
N GLU A 332 -2.36 -24.48 31.37
CA GLU A 332 -1.88 -25.53 30.50
C GLU A 332 -1.70 -26.81 31.31
N THR A 333 -2.09 -27.97 30.78
CA THR A 333 -1.97 -29.23 31.51
C THR A 333 -0.99 -30.18 30.85
N LYS A 334 -0.06 -30.70 31.65
CA LYS A 334 0.83 -31.80 31.24
C LYS A 334 0.68 -32.95 32.23
N HIS A 335 0.35 -34.13 31.72
CA HIS A 335 0.27 -35.34 32.54
C HIS A 335 1.65 -35.98 32.69
N LEU A 336 2.42 -35.51 33.67
CA LEU A 336 3.74 -36.04 34.03
C LEU A 336 3.66 -36.85 35.33
N TYR A 337 4.52 -37.86 35.47
CA TYR A 337 4.57 -38.76 36.63
C TYR A 337 6.01 -39.25 36.89
N GLY A 338 6.32 -39.65 38.12
CA GLY A 338 7.72 -39.94 38.49
C GLY A 338 8.48 -38.67 38.88
N GLU A 339 9.81 -38.72 38.89
CA GLU A 339 10.65 -37.60 39.30
C GLU A 339 10.82 -36.62 38.14
N ILE A 340 10.56 -35.35 38.40
CA ILE A 340 10.65 -34.26 37.42
C ILE A 340 11.72 -33.29 37.90
N THR A 341 12.76 -33.12 37.09
CA THR A 341 13.82 -32.15 37.35
C THR A 341 13.73 -31.00 36.36
N VAL A 342 13.54 -29.78 36.87
CA VAL A 342 13.58 -28.56 36.06
C VAL A 342 15.01 -28.03 36.07
N LYS A 343 15.76 -28.27 35.00
CA LYS A 343 17.17 -27.84 34.91
C LYS A 343 17.31 -26.36 34.59
N ASN A 344 16.46 -25.83 33.70
CA ASN A 344 16.40 -24.42 33.35
C ASN A 344 15.07 -24.09 32.65
N ASN A 345 14.87 -22.81 32.28
CA ASN A 345 13.65 -22.30 31.63
C ASN A 345 13.30 -22.94 30.28
N ASN A 346 14.13 -23.84 29.71
CA ASN A 346 13.89 -24.45 28.41
C ASN A 346 13.92 -25.99 28.42
N LEU A 347 14.40 -26.63 29.50
CA LEU A 347 14.59 -28.08 29.53
C LEU A 347 14.09 -28.71 30.82
N TRP A 348 13.06 -29.54 30.70
CA TRP A 348 12.56 -30.39 31.78
C TRP A 348 12.99 -31.83 31.52
N GLU A 349 13.32 -32.53 32.59
CA GLU A 349 13.72 -33.94 32.54
C GLU A 349 12.75 -34.75 33.40
N GLN A 350 12.26 -35.86 32.83
CA GLN A 350 11.39 -36.79 33.55
C GLN A 350 12.09 -38.14 33.69
N TYR A 351 12.19 -38.58 34.93
CA TYR A 351 12.71 -39.87 35.33
C TYR A 351 11.56 -40.73 35.84
N THR A 352 11.36 -41.87 35.19
CA THR A 352 10.50 -42.94 35.69
C THR A 352 11.36 -44.16 36.02
N ASN A 353 10.82 -45.13 36.75
CA ASN A 353 11.55 -46.35 37.15
C ASN A 353 12.22 -47.12 35.99
N SER A 354 11.83 -46.84 34.74
CA SER A 354 12.26 -47.58 33.55
C SER A 354 12.74 -46.69 32.39
N THR A 355 12.51 -45.37 32.40
CA THR A 355 12.85 -44.50 31.27
C THR A 355 13.20 -43.07 31.70
N PHE A 356 14.13 -42.49 30.96
CA PHE A 356 14.45 -41.07 30.97
C PHE A 356 13.93 -40.43 29.69
N ARG A 357 13.27 -39.28 29.80
CA ARG A 357 12.91 -38.47 28.63
C ARG A 357 13.06 -36.97 28.88
N HIS A 358 13.49 -36.26 27.85
CA HIS A 358 13.39 -34.81 27.80
C HIS A 358 11.94 -34.42 27.55
N VAL A 359 11.44 -33.49 28.33
CA VAL A 359 10.11 -32.89 28.19
C VAL A 359 10.31 -31.47 27.68
N GLU A 360 9.71 -31.20 26.52
CA GLU A 360 9.74 -29.87 25.92
C GLU A 360 8.98 -28.89 26.81
N ASN A 361 9.60 -27.74 27.10
CA ASN A 361 9.07 -26.82 28.08
C ASN A 361 7.82 -26.09 27.54
N PRO A 362 6.69 -26.05 28.28
CA PRO A 362 5.47 -25.39 27.85
C PRO A 362 5.58 -23.84 27.79
N THR A 363 6.68 -23.24 28.24
CA THR A 363 6.89 -21.77 28.31
C THR A 363 6.55 -21.07 27.00
N GLY A 364 6.96 -21.62 25.84
CA GLY A 364 6.63 -21.03 24.55
C GLY A 364 5.13 -21.05 24.24
N GLN A 365 4.42 -22.09 24.68
CA GLN A 365 2.96 -22.21 24.55
C GLN A 365 2.25 -21.25 25.52
N VAL A 366 2.70 -21.20 26.77
CA VAL A 366 2.19 -20.29 27.81
C VAL A 366 2.32 -18.82 27.39
N MET A 367 3.50 -18.40 26.89
CA MET A 367 3.71 -17.02 26.41
C MET A 367 2.85 -16.69 25.18
N ARG A 368 2.64 -17.67 24.28
CA ARG A 368 1.73 -17.49 23.13
C ARG A 368 0.30 -17.28 23.59
N HIS A 369 -0.19 -18.09 24.54
CA HIS A 369 -1.53 -17.96 25.09
C HIS A 369 -1.69 -16.64 25.86
N GLU A 370 -0.68 -16.23 26.62
CA GLU A 370 -0.70 -14.96 27.35
C GLU A 370 -0.84 -13.76 26.39
N ASN A 371 -0.03 -13.72 25.33
CA ASN A 371 -0.08 -12.66 24.31
C ASN A 371 -1.41 -12.68 23.54
N LEU A 372 -1.93 -13.88 23.23
CA LEU A 372 -3.23 -14.03 22.58
C LEU A 372 -4.35 -13.46 23.45
N ILE A 373 -4.39 -13.82 24.72
CA ILE A 373 -5.43 -13.35 25.64
C ILE A 373 -5.31 -11.84 25.90
N LYS A 374 -4.09 -11.30 26.06
CA LYS A 374 -3.87 -9.85 26.14
C LYS A 374 -4.35 -9.10 24.90
N SER A 375 -4.25 -9.70 23.71
CA SER A 375 -4.73 -9.05 22.48
C SER A 375 -6.26 -8.94 22.40
N ILE A 376 -6.97 -9.77 23.16
CA ILE A 376 -8.44 -9.83 23.17
C ILE A 376 -9.03 -8.95 24.29
N ILE A 377 -8.32 -8.81 25.41
CA ILE A 377 -8.80 -8.05 26.56
C ILE A 377 -8.52 -6.55 26.36
N LEU A 378 -9.59 -5.74 26.35
CA LEU A 378 -9.53 -4.29 26.11
C LEU A 378 -9.08 -3.44 27.32
N HIS A 379 -8.87 -4.03 28.50
CA HIS A 379 -8.55 -3.33 29.77
C HIS A 379 -7.36 -3.97 30.51
N ASN A 380 -6.70 -3.21 31.41
CA ASN A 380 -5.61 -3.67 32.29
C ASN A 380 -6.09 -4.66 33.38
N ILE A 381 -6.59 -5.82 32.97
CA ILE A 381 -6.93 -6.93 33.87
C ILE A 381 -5.67 -7.78 34.10
N LYS A 382 -5.41 -8.16 35.35
CA LYS A 382 -4.27 -9.01 35.69
C LYS A 382 -4.45 -10.40 35.05
N LEU A 383 -3.51 -10.75 34.17
CA LEU A 383 -3.44 -12.06 33.52
C LEU A 383 -2.34 -12.88 34.16
N ILE A 384 -2.64 -14.13 34.51
CA ILE A 384 -1.69 -15.07 35.09
C ILE A 384 -1.76 -16.37 34.27
N ALA A 385 -0.64 -16.78 33.69
CA ALA A 385 -0.55 -18.03 32.93
C ALA A 385 0.27 -19.05 33.72
N LEU A 386 -0.25 -20.28 33.86
CA LEU A 386 0.32 -21.35 34.68
C LEU A 386 0.42 -22.62 33.85
N SER A 387 1.49 -23.39 34.05
CA SER A 387 1.77 -24.68 33.40
C SER A 387 2.16 -25.76 34.39
#